data_AF-A0A142XF20-F1
#
_entry.id   AF-A0A142XF20-F1
#
_cell.length_a   1.000
_cell.length_b   1.000
_cell.length_c   1.000
_cell.angle_alpha   90.00
_cell.angle_beta   90.00
_cell.angle_gamma   90.00
#
_symmetry.space_group_name_H-M   'P 1'
#
loop_
_entity.id
_entity.type
_entity.pdbx_description
1 polymer ?
#
loop_
_entity_poly.entity_id
_entity_poly.type
_entity_poly.pdbx_seq_one_letter_code
_entity_poly.pdbx_strand_id
1 'polypeptide(L)'
;MAQVRCPYCHEYIDRAEFAAHEAAHRKARPDGQQTDYATLPEEEREDGDLEGVPQVYVHRKCGVATGMPEEIIRSYLKNPYMYMADATFCCGCRKHVPFRDCEWTETGEDLQTYTDRLRAAKPDMKPKGCLAAIAFIGAGLTGIIATLC
;
A
#
# COMPACT_ATOMS: atom_id res chain seq x y z
N MET A 1 -6.92 -2.21 -29.17
CA MET A 1 -7.19 -1.04 -28.30
C MET A 1 -6.04 -0.90 -27.31
N ALA A 2 -5.78 0.29 -26.76
CA ALA A 2 -4.67 0.47 -25.83
C ALA A 2 -4.99 -0.22 -24.50
N GLN A 3 -4.15 -1.13 -24.04
CA GLN A 3 -4.35 -1.85 -22.77
C GLN A 3 -3.43 -1.29 -21.67
N VAL A 4 -3.85 -1.45 -20.42
CA VAL A 4 -3.09 -1.13 -19.21
C VAL A 4 -3.12 -2.35 -18.30
N ARG A 5 -1.96 -2.72 -17.74
CA ARG A 5 -1.91 -3.78 -16.72
C ARG A 5 -2.39 -3.21 -15.38
N CYS A 6 -3.44 -3.78 -14.82
CA CYS A 6 -3.99 -3.36 -13.54
C CYS A 6 -3.01 -3.71 -12.39
N PRO A 7 -2.68 -2.77 -11.48
CA PRO A 7 -1.77 -3.06 -10.37
C PRO A 7 -2.43 -3.87 -9.23
N TYR A 8 -3.75 -4.05 -9.26
CA TYR A 8 -4.51 -4.79 -8.25
C TYR A 8 -4.66 -6.27 -8.63
N CYS A 9 -5.18 -6.57 -9.83
CA CYS A 9 -5.42 -7.94 -10.30
C CYS A 9 -4.43 -8.44 -11.36
N HIS A 10 -3.52 -7.59 -11.84
CA HIS A 10 -2.51 -7.92 -12.85
C HIS A 10 -3.01 -8.30 -14.25
N GLU A 11 -4.31 -8.19 -14.50
CA GLU A 11 -4.92 -8.35 -15.83
C GLU A 11 -4.67 -7.14 -16.74
N TYR A 12 -4.70 -7.37 -18.05
CA TYR A 12 -4.64 -6.31 -19.06
C TYR A 12 -6.05 -5.83 -19.40
N ILE A 13 -6.35 -4.60 -18.98
CA ILE A 13 -7.66 -3.98 -19.12
C ILE A 13 -7.60 -2.93 -20.24
N ASP A 14 -8.71 -2.75 -20.96
CA ASP A 14 -8.82 -1.64 -21.89
C ASP A 14 -8.64 -0.31 -21.15
N ARG A 15 -7.79 0.57 -21.70
CA ARG A 15 -7.51 1.88 -21.10
C ARG A 15 -8.77 2.72 -20.90
N ALA A 16 -9.77 2.59 -21.77
CA ALA A 16 -11.04 3.31 -21.65
C ALA A 16 -11.90 2.79 -20.49
N GLU A 17 -11.74 1.53 -20.10
CA GLU A 17 -12.52 0.88 -19.02
C GLU A 17 -11.79 0.89 -17.67
N PHE A 18 -10.49 1.19 -17.68
CA PHE A 18 -9.61 1.07 -16.51
C PHE A 18 -10.11 1.82 -15.27
N ALA A 19 -10.68 3.02 -15.43
CA ALA A 19 -11.18 3.80 -14.28
C ALA A 19 -12.35 3.11 -13.56
N ALA A 20 -13.27 2.51 -14.32
CA ALA A 20 -14.39 1.77 -13.75
C ALA A 20 -13.92 0.46 -13.10
N HIS A 21 -12.97 -0.22 -13.74
CA HIS A 21 -12.32 -1.42 -13.21
C HIS A 21 -11.59 -1.12 -11.88
N GLU A 22 -10.79 -0.06 -11.82
CA GLU A 22 -10.05 0.34 -10.62
C GLU A 22 -10.98 0.69 -9.45
N ALA A 23 -12.12 1.33 -9.72
CA ALA A 23 -13.09 1.67 -8.68
C ALA A 23 -13.67 0.43 -7.98
N ALA A 24 -13.74 -0.71 -8.67
CA ALA A 24 -14.22 -1.96 -8.08
C ALA A 24 -13.28 -2.51 -7.01
N HIS A 25 -11.97 -2.31 -7.16
CA HIS A 25 -10.93 -2.74 -6.21
C HIS A 25 -10.90 -1.92 -4.91
N ARG A 26 -11.29 -0.65 -4.99
CA ARG A 26 -11.21 0.31 -3.88
C ARG A 26 -12.43 0.30 -2.96
N LYS A 27 -13.30 -0.70 -3.07
CA LYS A 27 -14.48 -0.83 -2.20
C LYS A 27 -14.02 -1.01 -0.76
N ALA A 28 -14.66 -0.32 0.17
CA ALA A 28 -14.33 -0.44 1.58
C ALA A 28 -15.01 -1.67 2.20
N ARG A 29 -14.25 -2.42 2.99
CA ARG A 29 -14.72 -3.43 3.93
C ARG A 29 -15.34 -2.77 5.19
N PRO A 30 -16.06 -3.52 6.05
CA PRO A 30 -16.65 -2.98 7.28
C PRO A 30 -15.65 -2.32 8.26
N ASP A 31 -14.40 -2.78 8.25
CA ASP A 31 -13.28 -2.24 9.03
C ASP A 31 -12.65 -0.98 8.39
N GLY A 32 -13.11 -0.59 7.19
CA GLY A 32 -12.64 0.57 6.44
C GLY A 32 -11.47 0.28 5.49
N GLN A 33 -10.87 -0.91 5.55
CA GLN A 33 -9.83 -1.34 4.61
C GLN A 33 -10.39 -1.50 3.19
N GLN A 34 -9.54 -1.42 2.16
CA GLN A 34 -9.98 -1.73 0.79
C GLN A 34 -10.18 -3.25 0.64
N THR A 35 -11.02 -3.64 -0.31
CA THR A 35 -11.20 -5.06 -0.67
C THR A 35 -9.96 -5.63 -1.32
N ASP A 36 -9.30 -4.83 -2.17
CA ASP A 36 -8.07 -5.21 -2.86
C ASP A 36 -7.00 -4.13 -2.70
N TYR A 37 -5.74 -4.53 -2.84
CA TYR A 37 -4.58 -3.65 -2.77
C TYR A 37 -3.70 -3.80 -4.00
N ALA A 38 -3.08 -2.70 -4.40
CA ALA A 38 -2.04 -2.75 -5.42
C ALA A 38 -0.84 -3.51 -4.86
N THR A 39 -0.54 -4.69 -5.40
CA THR A 39 0.47 -5.62 -4.87
C THR A 39 1.39 -6.10 -5.99
N LEU A 40 2.43 -6.87 -5.68
CA LEU A 40 3.13 -7.63 -6.72
C LEU A 40 2.23 -8.77 -7.21
N PRO A 41 2.41 -9.25 -8.46
CA PRO A 41 1.82 -10.49 -8.93
C PRO A 41 2.14 -11.64 -7.97
N GLU A 42 1.21 -12.58 -7.81
CA GLU A 42 1.35 -13.67 -6.86
C GLU A 42 2.65 -14.45 -7.05
N GLU A 43 3.03 -14.70 -8.30
CA GLU A 43 4.26 -15.37 -8.70
C GLU A 43 5.55 -14.58 -8.42
N GLU A 44 5.45 -13.26 -8.19
CA GLU A 44 6.59 -12.38 -7.90
C GLU A 44 6.73 -12.06 -6.40
N ARG A 45 5.67 -12.29 -5.61
CA ARG A 45 5.64 -12.04 -4.16
C ARG A 45 6.69 -12.87 -3.42
N GLU A 46 6.99 -12.49 -2.18
CA GLU A 46 7.85 -13.30 -1.31
C GLU A 46 7.18 -14.66 -1.07
N ASP A 47 7.88 -15.73 -1.45
CA ASP A 47 7.49 -17.11 -1.26
C ASP A 47 7.95 -17.63 0.12
N GLY A 48 7.34 -18.70 0.61
CA GLY A 48 7.67 -19.34 1.88
C GLY A 48 6.79 -18.92 3.06
N ASP A 49 7.16 -19.42 4.24
CA ASP A 49 6.45 -19.18 5.49
C ASP A 49 6.69 -17.76 6.02
N LEU A 50 5.67 -17.19 6.64
CA LEU A 50 5.72 -15.88 7.30
C LEU A 50 6.00 -16.01 8.80
N GLU A 51 6.56 -17.13 9.25
CA GLU A 51 7.01 -17.33 10.62
C GLU A 51 7.98 -16.20 11.04
N GLY A 52 7.64 -15.53 12.14
CA GLY A 52 8.43 -14.40 12.67
C GLY A 52 8.22 -13.08 11.92
N VAL A 53 7.37 -13.01 10.90
CA VAL A 53 6.98 -11.77 10.23
C VAL A 53 5.79 -11.16 10.98
N PRO A 54 5.87 -9.91 11.48
CA PRO A 54 4.75 -9.29 12.17
C PRO A 54 3.62 -8.96 11.18
N GLN A 55 2.37 -9.15 11.62
CA GLN A 55 1.18 -9.05 10.78
C GLN A 55 0.15 -8.08 11.35
N VAL A 56 0.19 -7.76 12.64
CA VAL A 56 -0.77 -6.87 13.29
C VAL A 56 -0.06 -5.70 13.94
N TYR A 57 -0.52 -4.49 13.68
CA TYR A 57 0.01 -3.28 14.32
C TYR A 57 -1.06 -2.48 15.04
N VAL A 58 -0.65 -1.73 16.05
CA VAL A 58 -1.50 -0.82 16.81
C VAL A 58 -1.11 0.62 16.53
N HIS A 59 -2.09 1.46 16.22
CA HIS A 59 -1.89 2.90 16.15
C HIS A 59 -1.89 3.49 17.57
N ARG A 60 -0.74 3.98 18.03
CA ARG A 60 -0.51 4.42 19.42
C ARG A 60 -1.53 5.44 19.92
N LYS A 61 -2.03 6.32 19.06
CA LYS A 61 -3.00 7.36 19.44
C LYS A 61 -4.41 6.83 19.71
N CYS A 62 -4.88 5.85 18.95
CA CYS A 62 -6.26 5.34 19.08
C CYS A 62 -6.35 3.96 19.74
N GLY A 63 -5.23 3.25 19.87
CA GLY A 63 -5.15 1.92 20.50
C GLY A 63 -5.75 0.77 19.67
N VAL A 64 -6.32 1.05 18.50
CA VAL A 64 -6.93 0.01 17.66
C VAL A 64 -5.87 -0.75 16.87
N ALA A 65 -5.92 -2.08 16.97
CA ALA A 65 -5.14 -3.01 16.16
C ALA A 65 -5.68 -3.07 14.73
N THR A 66 -4.78 -3.13 13.76
CA THR A 66 -5.07 -3.34 12.34
C THR A 66 -4.20 -4.48 11.83
N GLY A 67 -4.83 -5.49 11.23
CA GLY A 67 -4.12 -6.56 10.54
C GLY A 67 -3.70 -6.11 9.16
N MET A 68 -2.42 -6.28 8.84
CA MET A 68 -1.84 -6.08 7.53
C MET A 68 -2.20 -7.28 6.64
N PRO A 69 -2.85 -7.09 5.48
CA PRO A 69 -3.14 -8.17 4.56
C PRO A 69 -1.88 -8.90 4.09
N GLU A 70 -1.95 -10.22 3.98
CA GLU A 70 -0.82 -11.07 3.66
C GLU A 70 -0.18 -10.72 2.30
N GLU A 71 -1.01 -10.41 1.31
CA GLU A 71 -0.56 -10.01 -0.03
C GLU A 71 0.26 -8.71 0.00
N ILE A 72 -0.04 -7.78 0.92
CA ILE A 72 0.76 -6.57 1.15
C ILE A 72 2.09 -6.95 1.78
N ILE A 73 2.06 -7.80 2.82
CA ILE A 73 3.25 -8.29 3.53
C ILE A 73 4.24 -8.89 2.55
N ARG A 74 3.80 -9.89 1.78
CA ARG A 74 4.66 -10.58 0.82
C ARG A 74 5.17 -9.66 -0.28
N SER A 75 4.39 -8.66 -0.68
CA SER A 75 4.81 -7.68 -1.69
C SER A 75 5.94 -6.79 -1.19
N TYR A 76 5.84 -6.24 0.04
CA TYR A 76 6.91 -5.38 0.57
C TYR A 76 8.13 -6.18 1.05
N LEU A 77 7.97 -7.44 1.47
CA LEU A 77 9.11 -8.31 1.79
C LEU A 77 9.95 -8.57 0.55
N LYS A 78 9.28 -8.79 -0.60
CA LYS A 78 9.96 -8.86 -1.88
C LYS A 78 10.62 -7.54 -2.24
N ASN A 79 9.82 -6.46 -2.31
CA ASN A 79 10.24 -5.11 -2.69
C ASN A 79 9.75 -4.04 -1.70
N PRO A 80 10.58 -3.63 -0.73
CA PRO A 80 10.19 -2.68 0.33
C PRO A 80 10.08 -1.23 -0.15
N TYR A 81 10.38 -0.97 -1.43
CA TYR A 81 10.19 0.32 -2.09
C TYR A 81 8.90 0.36 -2.94
N MET A 82 8.07 -0.67 -2.90
CA MET A 82 6.76 -0.67 -3.58
C MET A 82 5.80 0.35 -2.96
N TYR A 83 5.74 0.38 -1.62
CA TYR A 83 4.94 1.35 -0.87
C TYR A 83 5.87 2.43 -0.32
N MET A 84 5.97 3.53 -1.07
CA MET A 84 6.85 4.66 -0.73
C MET A 84 6.19 5.67 0.20
N ALA A 85 4.88 5.58 0.40
CA ALA A 85 4.23 6.38 1.42
C ALA A 85 4.62 5.83 2.80
N ASP A 86 5.24 6.66 3.63
CA ASP A 86 5.55 6.33 5.03
C ASP A 86 4.28 6.42 5.91
N ALA A 87 3.20 5.77 5.48
CA ALA A 87 1.90 5.79 6.10
C ALA A 87 1.13 4.47 5.89
N THR A 88 0.38 4.06 6.91
CA THR A 88 -0.46 2.85 6.92
C THR A 88 -1.91 3.19 7.25
N PHE A 89 -2.86 2.37 6.82
CA PHE A 89 -4.27 2.55 7.18
C PHE A 89 -4.54 2.15 8.64
N CYS A 90 -5.31 2.94 9.38
CA CYS A 90 -5.73 2.58 10.74
C CYS A 90 -7.23 2.28 10.75
N CYS A 91 -7.63 1.05 11.13
CA CYS A 91 -9.05 0.67 11.20
C CYS A 91 -9.86 1.47 12.24
N GLY A 92 -9.20 1.93 13.31
CA GLY A 92 -9.85 2.77 14.33
C GLY A 92 -10.11 4.20 13.84
N CYS A 93 -9.10 4.82 13.24
CA CYS A 93 -9.21 6.19 12.71
C CYS A 93 -9.85 6.26 11.32
N ARG A 94 -9.97 5.12 10.64
CA ARG A 94 -10.45 4.96 9.25
C ARG A 94 -9.72 5.87 8.24
N LYS A 95 -8.42 6.01 8.41
CA LYS A 95 -7.55 6.83 7.54
C LYS A 95 -6.12 6.34 7.59
N HIS A 96 -5.32 6.80 6.61
CA HIS A 96 -3.88 6.61 6.65
C HIS A 96 -3.25 7.49 7.74
N VAL A 97 -2.35 6.90 8.52
CA VAL A 97 -1.58 7.52 9.59
C VAL A 97 -0.10 7.23 9.37
N PRO A 98 0.83 8.08 9.85
CA PRO A 98 2.27 7.84 9.69
C PRO A 98 2.72 6.49 10.28
N PHE A 99 3.68 5.82 9.63
CA PHE A 99 4.23 4.55 10.14
C PHE A 99 4.81 4.67 11.55
N ARG A 100 5.56 5.75 11.83
CA ARG A 100 6.15 6.01 13.16
C ARG A 100 5.13 6.12 14.31
N ASP A 101 3.85 6.31 14.00
CA ASP A 101 2.77 6.40 14.98
C ASP A 101 2.16 5.00 15.28
N CYS A 102 2.62 3.96 14.58
CA CYS A 102 2.15 2.59 14.69
C CYS A 102 3.27 1.64 15.14
N GLU A 103 2.88 0.59 15.85
CA GLU A 103 3.80 -0.40 16.42
C GLU A 103 3.31 -1.82 16.16
N TRP A 104 4.20 -2.71 15.73
CA TRP A 104 3.90 -4.14 15.55
C TRP A 104 3.62 -4.79 16.90
N THR A 105 2.50 -5.51 17.00
CA THR A 105 2.08 -6.14 18.26
C THR A 105 2.97 -7.30 18.68
N GLU A 106 3.58 -7.96 17.72
CA GLU A 106 4.39 -9.16 17.89
C GLU A 106 5.82 -8.83 18.32
N THR A 107 6.36 -7.67 17.92
CA THR A 107 7.76 -7.29 18.16
C THR A 107 7.92 -6.04 19.02
N GLY A 108 6.90 -5.18 19.12
CA GLY A 108 7.01 -3.85 19.73
C GLY A 108 7.83 -2.85 18.90
N GLU A 109 8.25 -3.23 17.68
CA GLU A 109 8.99 -2.36 16.77
C GLU A 109 8.01 -1.39 16.09
N ASP A 110 8.38 -0.11 15.96
CA ASP A 110 7.58 0.82 15.18
C ASP A 110 7.67 0.52 13.68
N LEU A 111 6.59 0.79 12.94
CA LEU A 111 6.50 0.41 11.53
C LEU A 111 7.54 1.14 10.66
N GLN A 112 7.97 2.33 11.05
CA GLN A 112 8.97 3.08 10.30
C GLN A 112 10.32 2.39 10.40
N THR A 113 10.78 2.10 11.62
CA THR A 113 12.04 1.40 11.87
C THR A 113 12.08 0.03 11.19
N TYR A 114 10.98 -0.74 11.27
CA TYR A 114 10.86 -2.02 10.57
C TYR A 114 11.02 -1.86 9.04
N THR A 115 10.31 -0.89 8.45
CA THR A 115 10.33 -0.65 7.00
C THR A 115 11.70 -0.14 6.54
N ASP A 116 12.33 0.75 7.31
CA ASP A 116 13.65 1.29 7.00
C ASP A 116 14.72 0.20 7.04
N ARG A 117 14.62 -0.76 7.98
CA ARG A 117 15.48 -1.95 8.01
C ARG A 117 15.32 -2.82 6.76
N LEU A 118 14.08 -3.05 6.30
CA LEU A 118 13.84 -3.79 5.06
C LEU A 118 14.42 -3.06 3.83
N ARG A 119 14.20 -1.75 3.74
CA ARG A 119 14.73 -0.89 2.66
C ARG A 119 16.25 -0.84 2.65
N ALA A 120 16.88 -0.80 3.83
CA ALA A 120 18.33 -0.82 3.99
C ALA A 120 18.94 -2.17 3.57
N ALA A 121 18.21 -3.28 3.77
CA ALA A 121 18.64 -4.61 3.34
C ALA A 121 18.58 -4.82 1.81
N LYS A 122 17.78 -4.02 1.08
CA LYS A 122 17.58 -4.14 -0.38
C LYS A 122 17.84 -2.80 -1.11
N PRO A 123 19.04 -2.21 -0.98
CA PRO A 123 19.33 -0.87 -1.53
C PRO A 123 19.31 -0.83 -3.07
N ASP A 124 19.48 -1.96 -3.72
CA ASP A 124 19.41 -2.14 -5.17
C ASP A 124 18.01 -1.91 -5.75
N MET A 125 16.97 -2.16 -4.94
CA MET A 125 15.56 -1.93 -5.30
C MET A 125 15.12 -0.48 -5.13
N LYS A 126 15.97 0.38 -4.54
CA LYS A 126 15.69 1.80 -4.40
C LYS A 126 15.52 2.43 -5.78
N PRO A 127 14.39 3.10 -6.07
CA PRO A 127 14.21 3.73 -7.36
C PRO A 127 15.28 4.79 -7.63
N LYS A 128 15.93 4.68 -8.79
CA LYS A 128 17.02 5.57 -9.18
C LYS A 128 16.44 6.76 -9.94
N GLY A 129 16.56 7.96 -9.36
CA GLY A 129 16.22 9.23 -10.01
C GLY A 129 14.94 9.91 -9.50
N CYS A 130 14.86 11.22 -9.72
CA CYS A 130 13.81 12.12 -9.25
C CYS A 130 12.44 11.99 -9.97
N LEU A 131 12.24 10.92 -10.76
CA LEU A 131 11.01 10.65 -11.53
C LEU A 131 10.26 9.37 -11.10
N ALA A 132 10.67 8.72 -10.01
CA ALA A 132 10.05 7.47 -9.56
C ALA A 132 9.06 7.64 -8.39
N ALA A 133 8.53 8.85 -8.18
CA ALA A 133 7.35 9.06 -7.36
C ALA A 133 6.10 8.88 -8.23
N ILE A 134 5.84 7.65 -8.70
CA ILE A 134 4.42 7.26 -8.89
C ILE A 134 3.91 7.01 -7.48
N ALA A 135 3.63 8.12 -6.81
CA ALA A 135 2.89 8.09 -5.59
C ALA A 135 1.49 7.61 -6.02
N PHE A 136 1.08 6.43 -5.55
CA PHE A 136 -0.34 6.04 -5.54
C PHE A 136 -1.08 6.92 -4.52
N ILE A 137 -0.95 8.25 -4.66
CA ILE A 137 -1.80 9.21 -3.99
C ILE A 137 -3.13 9.06 -4.71
N GLY A 138 -4.09 8.43 -4.04
CA GLY A 138 -5.50 8.71 -4.29
C GLY A 138 -5.76 10.19 -4.04
N ALA A 139 -5.39 11.03 -5.00
CA ALA A 139 -5.71 12.44 -5.02
C ALA A 139 -7.07 12.55 -5.71
N GLY A 140 -8.12 12.49 -4.91
CA GLY A 140 -9.31 13.26 -5.22
C GLY A 140 -8.92 14.73 -5.28
N LEU A 141 -8.58 15.22 -6.48
CA LEU A 141 -8.68 16.63 -6.80
C LEU A 141 -10.01 16.80 -7.52
N THR A 142 -11.03 17.06 -6.72
CA THR A 142 -12.26 17.73 -7.15
C THR A 142 -11.91 18.92 -8.02
N GLY A 143 -12.59 19.02 -9.17
CA GLY A 143 -12.34 20.04 -10.16
C GLY A 143 -12.49 21.46 -9.64
N ILE A 144 -11.70 22.35 -10.22
CA ILE A 144 -12.04 23.75 -10.37
C ILE A 144 -12.03 24.02 -11.88
N ILE A 145 -13.23 24.02 -12.46
CA ILE A 145 -13.48 24.79 -13.68
C ILE A 145 -13.49 26.24 -13.22
N ALA A 146 -12.43 26.98 -13.55
CA ALA A 146 -12.48 28.43 -13.55
C ALA A 146 -12.53 28.87 -15.02
N THR A 147 -13.75 29.07 -15.50
CA THR A 147 -14.05 29.89 -16.67
C THR A 147 -13.52 31.30 -16.42
N LEU A 148 -12.68 31.82 -17.32
CA LEU A 148 -12.44 33.25 -17.46
C LEU A 148 -12.46 33.61 -18.95
N CYS A 149 -13.04 34.78 -19.19
CA CYS A 149 -13.61 35.31 -20.42
C CYS A 149 -12.64 35.50 -21.58
#